data_AF-A0A1X4XYE3-F1
#
_entry.id   AF-A0A1X4XYE3-F1
#
_cell.length_a   1.000
_cell.length_b   1.000
_cell.length_c   1.000
_cell.angle_alpha   90.00
_cell.angle_beta   90.00
_cell.angle_gamma   90.00
#
_symmetry.space_group_name_H-M   'P 1'
#
loop_
_entity.id
_entity.type
_entity.pdbx_description
1 polymer ?
#
loop_
_entity_poly.entity_id
_entity_poly.type
_entity_poly.pdbx_seq_one_letter_code
_entity_poly.pdbx_strand_id
1 'polypeptide(L)'
;MSEEQAKVYKNFEAKITDKVRKMLVMGSKAGLGKMVQSLYALPDGIRRGESVELGREFVIAPPVDEPITTKEQQLIDIVKAEKEAGRKVLVFLEHTGTRDLMPELKERLEDAIDGIKIDLLYSSSTKKVEQREAWITKHNDNDVLIVNPRLVQTGLDLYDYPSIVFFQTGYSIFTLRQASRRSWRIGQTKPVKVYYLTYANTLQERAIKLIASKMEASLATEGDLSDKGLVALSEADTSMIAALARSIAEKDEVNIDVKSAWTKAVQADLFSDAIMSETHDITTTETTEEKTVVETKVDDRVVKTKFKVVSQVKVENNLAIFKIENKVYQLKDGKVISENKVVGKYVWKTSAKTGKKFAVCKLPNKIVYVGKHRQTGQFVALEIA
;
A
#
# COMPACT_ATOMS: atom_id res chain seq x y z
N MET A 1 1.18 -0.07 -11.80
CA MET A 1 1.13 -1.00 -12.93
C MET A 1 1.84 -0.36 -14.11
N SER A 2 2.55 -1.16 -14.89
CA SER A 2 2.97 -0.78 -16.25
C SER A 2 1.73 -0.55 -17.14
N GLU A 3 1.89 0.13 -18.28
CA GLU A 3 0.78 0.34 -19.22
C GLU A 3 0.23 -0.99 -19.76
N GLU A 4 1.11 -1.96 -20.01
CA GLU A 4 0.75 -3.28 -20.51
C GLU A 4 0.00 -4.11 -19.46
N GLN A 5 0.52 -4.17 -18.22
CA GLN A 5 -0.16 -4.80 -17.09
C GLN A 5 -1.55 -4.20 -16.86
N ALA A 6 -1.67 -2.87 -16.92
CA ALA A 6 -2.96 -2.18 -16.76
C ALA A 6 -3.95 -2.53 -17.89
N LYS A 7 -3.47 -2.67 -19.13
CA LYS A 7 -4.30 -3.07 -20.29
C LYS A 7 -4.80 -4.51 -20.15
N VAL A 8 -3.93 -5.44 -19.78
CA VAL A 8 -4.29 -6.85 -19.54
C VAL A 8 -5.28 -6.96 -18.40
N TYR A 9 -5.03 -6.27 -17.28
CA TYR A 9 -5.91 -6.25 -16.13
C TYR A 9 -7.32 -5.76 -16.46
N LYS A 10 -7.44 -4.60 -17.12
CA LYS A 10 -8.74 -4.01 -17.48
C LYS A 10 -9.54 -4.90 -18.44
N ASN A 11 -8.87 -5.52 -19.41
CA ASN A 11 -9.52 -6.45 -20.33
C ASN A 11 -10.04 -7.69 -19.59
N PHE A 12 -9.23 -8.25 -18.69
CA PHE A 12 -9.63 -9.38 -17.87
C PHE A 12 -10.80 -9.03 -16.94
N GLU A 13 -10.74 -7.89 -16.25
CA GLU A 13 -11.84 -7.36 -15.42
C GLU A 13 -13.14 -7.25 -16.21
N ALA A 14 -13.12 -6.61 -17.38
CA ALA A 14 -14.32 -6.49 -18.21
C ALA A 14 -14.93 -7.85 -18.59
N LYS A 15 -14.10 -8.80 -19.04
CA LYS A 15 -14.54 -10.14 -19.45
C LYS A 15 -15.10 -10.95 -18.30
N ILE A 16 -14.39 -10.99 -17.17
CA ILE A 16 -14.80 -11.80 -16.01
C ILE A 16 -16.07 -11.22 -15.37
N THR A 17 -16.19 -9.89 -15.28
CA THR A 17 -17.38 -9.23 -14.76
C THR A 17 -18.60 -9.46 -15.64
N ASP A 18 -18.46 -9.37 -16.97
CA ASP A 18 -19.57 -9.68 -17.89
C ASP A 18 -20.05 -11.14 -17.75
N LYS A 19 -19.10 -12.08 -17.67
CA LYS A 19 -19.43 -13.50 -17.51
C LYS A 19 -20.13 -13.78 -16.18
N VAL A 20 -19.60 -13.23 -15.08
CA VAL A 20 -20.22 -13.38 -13.76
C VAL A 20 -21.61 -12.72 -13.71
N ARG A 21 -21.79 -11.55 -14.33
CA ARG A 21 -23.10 -10.91 -14.42
C ARG A 21 -24.13 -11.81 -15.12
N LYS A 22 -23.76 -12.45 -16.23
CA LYS A 22 -24.63 -13.43 -16.93
C LYS A 22 -24.98 -14.62 -16.04
N MET A 23 -24.00 -15.15 -15.29
CA MET A 23 -24.25 -16.24 -14.34
C MET A 23 -25.21 -15.83 -13.22
N LEU A 24 -25.12 -14.60 -12.71
CA LEU A 24 -26.03 -14.07 -11.69
C LEU A 24 -27.46 -13.96 -12.20
N VAL A 25 -27.66 -13.51 -13.45
CA VAL A 25 -28.99 -13.48 -14.09
C VAL A 25 -29.60 -14.88 -14.19
N MET A 26 -28.75 -15.91 -14.37
CA MET A 26 -29.16 -17.31 -14.36
C MET A 26 -29.28 -17.92 -12.95
N GLY A 27 -29.16 -17.11 -11.89
CA GLY A 27 -29.29 -17.53 -10.50
C GLY A 27 -28.02 -18.16 -9.88
N SER A 28 -26.89 -18.22 -10.61
CA SER A 28 -25.66 -18.83 -10.14
C SER A 28 -24.69 -17.83 -9.51
N LYS A 29 -24.35 -18.02 -8.23
CA LYS A 29 -23.38 -17.21 -7.48
C LYS A 29 -21.94 -17.77 -7.51
N ALA A 30 -21.73 -18.93 -8.14
CA ALA A 30 -20.45 -19.65 -8.11
C ALA A 30 -19.27 -18.86 -8.73
N GLY A 31 -19.56 -17.89 -9.61
CA GLY A 31 -18.54 -17.06 -10.25
C GLY A 31 -17.99 -15.93 -9.39
N LEU A 32 -18.69 -15.50 -8.34
CA LEU A 32 -18.31 -14.30 -7.55
C LEU A 32 -16.97 -14.49 -6.83
N GLY A 33 -16.82 -15.60 -6.10
CA GLY A 33 -15.58 -15.89 -5.39
C GLY A 33 -14.39 -16.05 -6.35
N LYS A 34 -14.59 -16.78 -7.45
CA LYS A 34 -13.57 -16.94 -8.50
C LYS A 34 -13.14 -15.60 -9.09
N MET A 35 -14.08 -14.70 -9.35
CA MET A 35 -13.81 -13.35 -9.86
C MET A 35 -12.99 -12.52 -8.87
N VAL A 36 -13.41 -12.45 -7.60
CA VAL A 36 -12.71 -11.66 -6.57
C VAL A 36 -11.27 -12.14 -6.39
N GLN A 37 -11.08 -13.46 -6.24
CA GLN A 37 -9.75 -14.05 -6.04
C GLN A 37 -8.81 -13.77 -7.22
N SER A 38 -9.32 -13.93 -8.44
CA SER A 38 -8.52 -13.77 -9.66
C SER A 38 -8.19 -12.31 -9.95
N LEU A 39 -9.14 -11.39 -9.74
CA LEU A 39 -8.93 -9.95 -9.93
C LEU A 39 -8.00 -9.33 -8.89
N TYR A 40 -7.83 -9.97 -7.75
CA TYR A 40 -6.88 -9.50 -6.74
C TYR A 40 -5.48 -10.10 -6.93
N ALA A 41 -5.40 -11.35 -7.40
CA ALA A 41 -4.13 -12.02 -7.62
C ALA A 41 -3.44 -11.63 -8.94
N LEU A 42 -4.20 -11.43 -10.03
CA LEU A 42 -3.66 -11.15 -11.36
C LEU A 42 -2.65 -9.98 -11.39
N PRO A 43 -2.85 -8.85 -10.69
CA PRO A 43 -1.86 -7.79 -10.63
C PRO A 43 -0.49 -8.24 -10.12
N ASP A 44 -0.45 -9.07 -9.09
CA ASP A 44 0.82 -9.53 -8.50
C ASP A 44 1.44 -10.65 -9.33
N GLY A 45 0.62 -11.54 -9.88
CA GLY A 45 1.03 -12.70 -10.69
C GLY A 45 1.02 -12.45 -12.20
N ILE A 46 1.13 -11.21 -12.68
CA ILE A 46 0.89 -10.86 -14.09
C ILE A 46 1.78 -11.65 -15.06
N ARG A 47 3.00 -12.00 -14.67
CA ARG A 47 3.92 -12.83 -15.49
C ARG A 47 3.43 -14.23 -15.77
N ARG A 48 2.56 -14.78 -14.92
CA ARG A 48 1.96 -16.11 -15.10
C ARG A 48 0.63 -16.04 -15.87
N GLY A 49 0.06 -14.84 -15.99
CA GLY A 49 -1.33 -14.68 -16.43
C GLY A 49 -2.31 -15.25 -15.41
N GLU A 50 -3.56 -15.43 -15.83
CA GLU A 50 -4.60 -16.05 -15.00
C GLU A 50 -5.62 -16.74 -15.91
N SER A 51 -6.13 -17.90 -15.48
CA SER A 51 -7.16 -18.64 -16.19
C SER A 51 -8.25 -19.06 -15.21
N VAL A 52 -9.48 -18.63 -15.48
CA VAL A 52 -10.62 -18.84 -14.58
C VAL A 52 -11.74 -19.56 -15.31
N GLU A 53 -12.05 -20.77 -14.84
CA GLU A 53 -13.20 -21.52 -15.32
C GLU A 53 -14.50 -20.98 -14.71
N LEU A 54 -15.42 -20.53 -15.56
CA LEU A 54 -16.76 -20.03 -15.20
C LEU A 54 -17.83 -20.80 -15.97
N GLY A 55 -18.32 -21.88 -15.37
CA GLY A 55 -19.26 -22.80 -16.03
C GLY A 55 -18.51 -23.71 -17.01
N ARG A 56 -18.81 -23.60 -18.31
CA ARG A 56 -18.14 -24.35 -19.39
C ARG A 56 -17.16 -23.51 -20.20
N GLU A 57 -16.84 -22.30 -19.72
CA GLU A 57 -15.99 -21.34 -20.42
C GLU A 57 -14.83 -20.92 -19.52
N PHE A 58 -13.72 -20.52 -20.16
CA PHE A 58 -12.55 -19.96 -19.49
C PHE A 58 -12.42 -18.48 -19.80
N VAL A 59 -12.17 -17.69 -18.77
CA VAL A 59 -11.73 -16.29 -18.90
C VAL A 59 -10.24 -16.24 -18.63
N ILE A 60 -9.47 -15.77 -19.62
CA ILE A 60 -8.00 -15.82 -19.60
C ILE A 60 -7.43 -14.40 -19.66
N ALA A 61 -6.48 -14.12 -18.77
CA ALA A 61 -5.52 -13.03 -18.87
C ALA A 61 -4.19 -13.61 -19.36
N PRO A 62 -3.64 -13.15 -20.51
CA PRO A 62 -2.33 -13.59 -20.95
C PRO A 62 -1.24 -13.12 -19.98
N PRO A 63 -0.10 -13.84 -19.90
CA PRO A 63 1.06 -13.37 -19.17
C PRO A 63 1.61 -12.09 -19.81
N VAL A 64 2.18 -11.21 -18.98
CA VAL A 64 2.94 -10.03 -19.43
C VAL A 64 4.41 -10.24 -19.09
N ASP A 65 5.28 -10.01 -20.08
CA ASP A 65 6.73 -10.04 -19.87
C ASP A 65 7.18 -8.76 -19.16
N GLU A 66 7.15 -8.79 -17.83
CA GLU A 66 7.58 -7.70 -16.97
C GLU A 66 8.61 -8.23 -15.95
N PRO A 67 9.93 -8.07 -16.21
CA PRO A 67 10.99 -8.67 -15.40
C PRO A 67 10.87 -8.34 -13.90
N ILE A 68 10.54 -7.09 -13.58
CA ILE A 68 10.25 -6.63 -12.22
C ILE A 68 8.99 -5.77 -12.29
N THR A 69 7.95 -6.16 -11.57
CA THR A 69 6.72 -5.36 -11.49
C THR A 69 6.91 -4.10 -10.65
N THR A 70 6.07 -3.10 -10.86
CA THR A 70 6.15 -1.86 -10.05
C THR A 70 6.00 -2.10 -8.55
N LYS A 71 5.27 -3.15 -8.14
CA LYS A 71 5.05 -3.48 -6.72
C LYS A 71 6.23 -4.24 -6.11
N GLU A 72 6.88 -5.11 -6.89
CA GLU A 72 8.15 -5.74 -6.51
C GLU A 72 9.26 -4.71 -6.38
N GLN A 73 9.34 -3.75 -7.31
CA GLN A 73 10.29 -2.65 -7.19
C GLN A 73 10.09 -1.85 -5.90
N GLN A 74 8.84 -1.56 -5.52
CA GLN A 74 8.55 -0.90 -4.25
C GLN A 74 8.97 -1.76 -3.04
N LEU A 75 8.77 -3.08 -3.08
CA LEU A 75 9.26 -3.96 -2.04
C LEU A 75 10.79 -3.94 -1.94
N ILE A 76 11.49 -4.02 -3.08
CA ILE A 76 12.96 -3.94 -3.14
C ILE A 76 13.44 -2.62 -2.51
N ASP A 77 12.83 -1.49 -2.90
CA ASP A 77 13.19 -0.17 -2.38
C ASP A 77 13.00 -0.10 -0.84
N ILE A 78 11.89 -0.64 -0.32
CA ILE A 78 11.62 -0.68 1.13
C ILE A 78 12.62 -1.58 1.84
N VAL A 79 12.82 -2.82 1.35
CA VAL A 79 13.71 -3.80 1.98
C VAL A 79 15.15 -3.30 2.00
N LYS A 80 15.61 -2.67 0.91
CA LYS A 80 16.94 -2.08 0.83
C LYS A 80 17.13 -0.97 1.86
N ALA A 81 16.18 -0.03 1.95
CA ALA A 81 16.24 1.06 2.92
C ALA A 81 16.21 0.57 4.37
N GLU A 82 15.43 -0.47 4.67
CA GLU A 82 15.37 -1.07 6.01
C GLU A 82 16.65 -1.85 6.36
N LYS A 83 17.22 -2.59 5.40
CA LYS A 83 18.51 -3.28 5.55
C LYS A 83 19.64 -2.28 5.82
N GLU A 84 19.72 -1.19 5.06
CA GLU A 84 20.68 -0.09 5.28
C GLU A 84 20.54 0.55 6.68
N ALA A 85 19.31 0.55 7.24
CA ALA A 85 19.03 1.02 8.58
C ALA A 85 19.22 -0.05 9.68
N GLY A 86 19.70 -1.26 9.36
CA GLY A 86 19.89 -2.36 10.32
C GLY A 86 18.56 -2.89 10.89
N ARG A 87 17.51 -2.92 10.07
CA ARG A 87 16.16 -3.33 10.46
C ARG A 87 15.69 -4.51 9.61
N LYS A 88 15.18 -5.55 10.26
CA LYS A 88 14.60 -6.71 9.57
C LYS A 88 13.19 -6.42 9.09
N VAL A 89 12.80 -7.10 8.02
CA VAL A 89 11.51 -6.90 7.35
C VAL A 89 10.67 -8.17 7.34
N LEU A 90 9.43 -8.08 7.80
CA LEU A 90 8.43 -9.12 7.69
C LEU A 90 7.55 -8.84 6.48
N VAL A 91 7.51 -9.75 5.51
CA VAL A 91 6.74 -9.60 4.27
C VAL A 91 5.57 -10.58 4.25
N PHE A 92 4.35 -10.04 4.13
CA PHE A 92 3.12 -10.82 4.13
C PHE A 92 2.57 -11.07 2.72
N LEU A 93 2.31 -12.35 2.43
CA LEU A 93 1.59 -12.81 1.24
C LEU A 93 0.41 -13.70 1.65
N GLU A 94 -0.79 -13.39 1.17
CA GLU A 94 -2.00 -14.19 1.46
C GLU A 94 -2.11 -15.43 0.56
N HIS A 95 -1.67 -15.32 -0.69
CA HIS A 95 -1.86 -16.36 -1.69
C HIS A 95 -0.67 -17.32 -1.76
N THR A 96 -0.47 -18.15 -0.74
CA THR A 96 0.66 -19.09 -0.64
C THR A 96 0.30 -20.53 -1.08
N GLY A 97 -0.68 -20.66 -1.97
CA GLY A 97 -1.19 -21.94 -2.47
C GLY A 97 -0.95 -22.08 -3.98
N THR A 98 -2.01 -22.21 -4.77
CA THR A 98 -1.91 -22.32 -6.23
C THR A 98 -1.36 -21.07 -6.93
N ARG A 99 -1.36 -19.92 -6.24
CA ARG A 99 -0.85 -18.63 -6.73
C ARG A 99 0.38 -18.16 -5.95
N ASP A 100 1.17 -19.10 -5.44
CA ASP A 100 2.31 -18.79 -4.59
C ASP A 100 3.41 -18.01 -5.33
N LEU A 101 3.70 -16.81 -4.83
CA LEU A 101 4.73 -15.90 -5.32
C LEU A 101 5.96 -15.85 -4.40
N MET A 102 5.95 -16.53 -3.24
CA MET A 102 7.03 -16.44 -2.26
C MET A 102 8.41 -16.85 -2.82
N PRO A 103 8.55 -17.96 -3.58
CA PRO A 103 9.86 -18.34 -4.15
C PRO A 103 10.39 -17.32 -5.14
N GLU A 104 9.52 -16.85 -6.04
CA GLU A 104 9.87 -15.88 -7.07
C GLU A 104 10.24 -14.53 -6.45
N LEU A 105 9.48 -14.08 -5.45
CA LEU A 105 9.77 -12.84 -4.74
C LEU A 105 11.10 -12.90 -3.99
N LYS A 106 11.45 -14.06 -3.42
CA LYS A 106 12.75 -14.31 -2.80
C LYS A 106 13.87 -14.17 -3.82
N GLU A 107 13.78 -14.88 -4.96
CA GLU A 107 14.77 -14.81 -6.04
C GLU A 107 15.00 -13.35 -6.49
N ARG A 108 13.92 -12.59 -6.71
CA ARG A 108 14.01 -11.17 -7.12
C ARG A 108 14.68 -10.28 -6.08
N LEU A 109 14.43 -10.53 -4.79
CA LEU A 109 15.05 -9.76 -3.72
C LEU A 109 16.54 -10.10 -3.57
N GLU A 110 16.90 -11.39 -3.70
CA GLU A 110 18.29 -11.86 -3.68
C GLU A 110 19.08 -11.32 -4.87
N ASP A 111 18.49 -11.28 -6.07
CA ASP A 111 19.10 -10.69 -7.27
C ASP A 111 19.32 -9.17 -7.12
N ALA A 112 18.38 -8.47 -6.47
CA ALA A 112 18.38 -7.01 -6.39
C ALA A 112 19.21 -6.45 -5.22
N ILE A 113 19.42 -7.25 -4.17
CA ILE A 113 20.04 -6.79 -2.92
C ILE A 113 21.15 -7.75 -2.50
N ASP A 114 22.39 -7.32 -2.73
CA ASP A 114 23.57 -8.14 -2.44
C ASP A 114 23.64 -8.56 -0.95
N GLY A 115 23.97 -9.83 -0.75
CA GLY A 115 24.11 -10.47 0.55
C GLY A 115 22.85 -10.42 1.43
N ILE A 116 21.63 -10.32 0.87
CA ILE A 116 20.40 -10.38 1.67
C ILE A 116 20.08 -11.83 2.07
N LYS A 117 19.72 -12.04 3.33
CA LYS A 117 19.27 -13.34 3.83
C LYS A 117 17.75 -13.38 3.94
N ILE A 118 17.12 -14.30 3.21
CA ILE A 118 15.66 -14.39 3.13
C ILE A 118 15.18 -15.80 3.46
N ASP A 119 14.29 -15.87 4.45
CA ASP A 119 13.60 -17.10 4.83
C ASP A 119 12.13 -17.09 4.41
N LEU A 120 11.64 -18.29 4.08
CA LEU A 120 10.26 -18.54 3.68
C LEU A 120 9.58 -19.44 4.71
N LEU A 121 8.49 -18.97 5.31
CA LEU A 121 7.69 -19.77 6.24
C LEU A 121 6.38 -20.21 5.60
N TYR A 122 6.30 -21.50 5.27
CA TYR A 122 5.09 -22.15 4.75
C TYR A 122 4.23 -22.75 5.88
N SER A 123 2.94 -22.93 5.60
CA SER A 123 2.03 -23.65 6.50
C SER A 123 2.45 -25.11 6.70
N SER A 124 3.05 -25.72 5.67
CA SER A 124 3.60 -27.08 5.71
C SER A 124 4.86 -27.19 6.59
N SER A 125 5.58 -26.09 6.81
CA SER A 125 6.81 -26.09 7.62
C SER A 125 6.53 -26.39 9.10
N THR A 126 5.31 -26.15 9.59
CA THR A 126 4.98 -26.24 11.02
C THR A 126 3.52 -26.62 11.26
N LYS A 127 3.29 -27.64 12.10
CA LYS A 127 1.92 -28.12 12.39
C LYS A 127 1.26 -27.37 13.55
N LYS A 128 2.04 -26.95 14.54
CA LYS A 128 1.56 -26.25 15.76
C LYS A 128 2.19 -24.88 15.93
N VAL A 129 1.59 -24.03 16.77
CA VAL A 129 2.06 -22.66 17.05
C VAL A 129 3.44 -22.68 17.72
N GLU A 130 3.66 -23.57 18.68
CA GLU A 130 4.93 -23.65 19.42
C GLU A 130 6.09 -24.06 18.49
N GLN A 131 5.80 -24.86 17.47
CA GLN A 131 6.77 -25.22 16.43
C GLN A 131 7.13 -24.04 15.52
N ARG A 132 6.21 -23.07 15.34
CA ARG A 132 6.45 -21.83 14.59
C ARG A 132 7.39 -20.92 15.33
N GLU A 133 7.16 -20.72 16.63
CA GLU A 133 8.04 -19.89 17.45
C GLU A 133 9.47 -20.44 17.46
N ALA A 134 9.60 -21.76 17.67
CA ALA A 134 10.90 -22.43 17.62
C ALA A 134 11.56 -22.32 16.24
N TRP A 135 10.79 -22.46 15.16
CA TRP A 135 11.31 -22.32 13.79
C TRP A 135 11.82 -20.90 13.54
N ILE A 136 11.05 -19.88 13.90
CA ILE A 136 11.42 -18.47 13.70
C ILE A 136 12.65 -18.11 14.52
N THR A 137 12.71 -18.57 15.78
CA THR A 137 13.87 -18.34 16.67
C THR A 137 15.13 -18.97 16.07
N LYS A 138 15.02 -20.19 15.53
CA LYS A 138 16.13 -20.90 14.91
C LYS A 138 16.60 -20.25 13.60
N HIS A 139 15.69 -19.67 12.83
CA HIS A 139 15.96 -19.03 11.54
C HIS A 139 16.04 -17.51 11.65
N ASN A 140 16.37 -16.98 12.84
CA ASN A 140 16.41 -15.53 13.05
C ASN A 140 17.69 -14.87 12.50
N ASP A 141 18.61 -15.61 11.89
CA ASP A 141 19.76 -15.06 11.16
C ASP A 141 19.36 -14.69 9.71
N ASN A 142 18.26 -13.97 9.55
CA ASN A 142 17.80 -13.43 8.27
C ASN A 142 17.56 -11.92 8.36
N ASP A 143 17.52 -11.29 7.18
CA ASP A 143 17.11 -9.89 7.01
C ASP A 143 15.61 -9.79 6.74
N VAL A 144 15.06 -10.79 6.06
CA VAL A 144 13.67 -10.82 5.61
C VAL A 144 13.03 -12.17 5.90
N LEU A 145 11.83 -12.13 6.50
CA LEU A 145 10.95 -13.29 6.61
C LEU A 145 9.71 -13.08 5.74
N ILE A 146 9.50 -13.97 4.78
CA ILE A 146 8.29 -13.98 3.95
C ILE A 146 7.34 -15.05 4.48
N VAL A 147 6.10 -14.69 4.78
CA VAL A 147 5.14 -15.59 5.43
C VAL A 147 3.69 -15.24 5.09
N ASN A 148 2.79 -16.21 5.22
CA ASN A 148 1.36 -15.93 5.23
C ASN A 148 0.93 -15.30 6.57
N PRO A 149 0.24 -14.13 6.58
CA PRO A 149 -0.13 -13.45 7.82
C PRO A 149 -1.01 -14.33 8.73
N ARG A 150 -1.77 -15.29 8.18
CA ARG A 150 -2.57 -16.24 8.96
C ARG A 150 -1.74 -17.20 9.81
N LEU A 151 -0.47 -17.42 9.48
CA LEU A 151 0.42 -18.28 10.28
C LEU A 151 0.93 -17.59 11.53
N VAL A 152 0.88 -16.25 11.57
CA VAL A 152 1.39 -15.42 12.67
C VAL A 152 0.30 -14.62 13.38
N GLN A 153 -0.96 -14.73 12.95
CA GLN A 153 -2.07 -13.97 13.52
C GLN A 153 -2.41 -14.35 14.98
N THR A 154 -1.94 -15.48 15.49
CA THR A 154 -2.19 -15.95 16.87
C THR A 154 -0.90 -16.34 17.58
N GLY A 155 -0.67 -15.77 18.76
CA GLY A 155 0.28 -16.32 19.76
C GLY A 155 1.74 -16.45 19.30
N LEU A 156 2.23 -15.53 18.49
CA LEU A 156 3.63 -15.45 18.04
C LEU A 156 4.09 -14.00 18.16
N ASP A 157 5.17 -13.73 18.89
CA ASP A 157 5.77 -12.39 18.94
C ASP A 157 6.94 -12.28 17.96
N LEU A 158 6.97 -11.19 17.17
CA LEU A 158 7.93 -10.97 16.08
C LEU A 158 8.73 -9.68 16.27
N TYR A 159 9.22 -9.44 17.51
CA TYR A 159 9.94 -8.23 17.90
C TYR A 159 11.11 -7.88 16.98
N ASP A 160 11.80 -8.89 16.46
CA ASP A 160 12.98 -8.74 15.61
C ASP A 160 12.69 -8.09 14.26
N TYR A 161 11.43 -8.06 13.84
CA TYR A 161 10.97 -7.51 12.57
C TYR A 161 10.15 -6.24 12.78
N PRO A 162 10.79 -5.09 13.08
CA PRO A 162 10.08 -3.83 13.33
C PRO A 162 9.47 -3.21 12.06
N SER A 163 9.72 -3.77 10.88
CA SER A 163 9.17 -3.30 9.62
C SER A 163 8.33 -4.39 8.98
N ILE A 164 7.06 -4.11 8.74
CA ILE A 164 6.08 -5.05 8.19
C ILE A 164 5.64 -4.55 6.83
N VAL A 165 5.68 -5.40 5.81
CA VAL A 165 5.19 -5.10 4.46
C VAL A 165 4.10 -6.09 4.09
N PHE A 166 2.85 -5.62 4.02
CA PHE A 166 1.78 -6.35 3.37
C PHE A 166 1.94 -6.21 1.86
N PHE A 167 2.69 -7.15 1.26
CA PHE A 167 2.75 -7.28 -0.20
C PHE A 167 1.37 -7.69 -0.73
N GLN A 168 0.69 -8.60 -0.03
CA GLN A 168 -0.74 -8.86 -0.21
C GLN A 168 -1.47 -8.58 1.10
N THR A 169 -2.40 -7.63 1.08
CA THR A 169 -3.18 -7.25 2.26
C THR A 169 -4.30 -8.25 2.57
N GLY A 170 -4.74 -9.02 1.57
CA GLY A 170 -5.93 -9.84 1.63
C GLY A 170 -7.20 -9.00 1.78
N TYR A 171 -8.22 -9.64 2.37
CA TYR A 171 -9.53 -9.03 2.63
C TYR A 171 -9.97 -9.17 4.08
N SER A 172 -9.18 -9.86 4.91
CA SER A 172 -9.53 -10.13 6.30
C SER A 172 -9.11 -8.98 7.19
N ILE A 173 -10.11 -8.29 7.75
CA ILE A 173 -9.87 -7.20 8.71
C ILE A 173 -9.18 -7.78 9.95
N PHE A 174 -9.64 -8.94 10.40
CA PHE A 174 -9.09 -9.64 11.56
C PHE A 174 -7.62 -9.99 11.36
N THR A 175 -7.28 -10.69 10.27
CA THR A 175 -5.89 -11.08 10.00
C THR A 175 -5.00 -9.86 9.86
N LEU A 176 -5.46 -8.81 9.18
CA LEU A 176 -4.69 -7.58 8.99
C LEU A 176 -4.40 -6.88 10.33
N ARG A 177 -5.41 -6.70 11.20
CA ARG A 177 -5.25 -6.11 12.55
C ARG A 177 -4.34 -6.96 13.44
N GLN A 178 -4.53 -8.27 13.45
CA GLN A 178 -3.75 -9.16 14.32
C GLN A 178 -2.29 -9.24 13.87
N ALA A 179 -2.04 -9.39 12.56
CA ALA A 179 -0.70 -9.53 12.00
C ALA A 179 0.11 -8.23 12.08
N SER A 180 -0.49 -7.06 11.85
CA SER A 180 0.22 -5.77 11.94
C SER A 180 0.70 -5.42 13.35
N ARG A 181 0.08 -6.02 14.37
CA ARG A 181 0.42 -5.79 15.80
C ARG A 181 1.50 -6.75 16.32
N ARG A 182 1.91 -7.78 15.56
CA ARG A 182 2.89 -8.78 16.05
C ARG A 182 4.29 -8.22 16.33
N SER A 183 4.63 -7.12 15.67
CA SER A 183 5.88 -6.40 15.93
C SER A 183 5.71 -5.23 16.92
N TRP A 184 4.45 -4.83 17.21
CA TRP A 184 4.10 -3.77 18.16
C TRP A 184 3.58 -4.38 19.47
N ARG A 185 4.53 -4.74 20.34
CA ARG A 185 4.30 -5.43 21.61
C ARG A 185 5.20 -4.83 22.70
N ILE A 186 4.87 -5.11 23.97
CA ILE A 186 5.66 -4.67 25.14
C ILE A 186 7.10 -5.17 24.99
N GLY A 187 8.07 -4.26 25.05
CA GLY A 187 9.50 -4.56 24.84
C GLY A 187 10.04 -4.16 23.47
N GLN A 188 9.19 -3.71 22.54
CA GLN A 188 9.66 -3.14 21.27
C GLN A 188 10.35 -1.78 21.50
N THR A 189 11.61 -1.67 21.08
CA THR A 189 12.43 -0.45 21.25
C THR A 189 12.62 0.34 19.96
N LYS A 190 12.29 -0.26 18.80
CA LYS A 190 12.38 0.38 17.48
C LYS A 190 11.00 0.86 17.04
N PRO A 191 10.87 2.03 16.37
CA PRO A 191 9.61 2.45 15.77
C PRO A 191 9.09 1.38 14.79
N VAL A 192 7.84 0.96 14.93
CA VAL A 192 7.25 -0.05 14.04
C VAL A 192 6.73 0.65 12.78
N LYS A 193 7.12 0.13 11.60
CA LYS A 193 6.64 0.64 10.30
C LYS A 193 5.78 -0.43 9.63
N VAL A 194 4.61 -0.05 9.16
CA VAL A 194 3.71 -0.95 8.44
C VAL A 194 3.38 -0.38 7.06
N TYR A 195 3.72 -1.14 6.03
CA TYR A 195 3.52 -0.78 4.62
C TYR A 195 2.41 -1.64 4.03
N TYR A 196 1.44 -1.00 3.39
CA TYR A 196 0.36 -1.68 2.66
C TYR A 196 0.51 -1.42 1.18
N LEU A 197 0.97 -2.42 0.42
CA LEU A 197 1.19 -2.28 -1.01
C LEU A 197 -0.07 -2.67 -1.78
N THR A 198 -0.58 -1.76 -2.61
CA THR A 198 -1.75 -2.00 -3.46
C THR A 198 -1.54 -1.40 -4.85
N TYR A 199 -2.13 -2.03 -5.86
CA TYR A 199 -2.22 -1.43 -7.19
C TYR A 199 -3.43 -0.49 -7.29
N ALA A 200 -3.19 0.77 -7.64
CA ALA A 200 -4.26 1.71 -7.95
C ALA A 200 -5.09 1.27 -9.16
N ASN A 201 -6.38 1.62 -9.17
CA ASN A 201 -7.39 1.26 -10.16
C ASN A 201 -7.58 -0.25 -10.32
N THR A 202 -7.45 -1.00 -9.22
CA THR A 202 -7.67 -2.46 -9.20
C THR A 202 -8.57 -2.88 -8.06
N LEU A 203 -8.94 -4.15 -8.05
CA LEU A 203 -9.63 -4.76 -6.91
C LEU A 203 -8.83 -4.69 -5.61
N GLN A 204 -7.49 -4.62 -5.65
CA GLN A 204 -6.68 -4.44 -4.43
C GLN A 204 -6.97 -3.09 -3.76
N GLU A 205 -7.08 -2.02 -4.55
CA GLU A 205 -7.47 -0.70 -4.04
C GLU A 205 -8.91 -0.70 -3.51
N ARG A 206 -9.85 -1.32 -4.24
CA ARG A 206 -11.24 -1.42 -3.77
C ARG A 206 -11.35 -2.23 -2.47
N ALA A 207 -10.56 -3.29 -2.32
CA ALA A 207 -10.48 -4.10 -1.12
C ALA A 207 -10.01 -3.29 0.08
N ILE A 208 -8.88 -2.58 -0.03
CA ILE A 208 -8.35 -1.79 1.08
C ILE A 208 -9.28 -0.61 1.45
N LYS A 209 -9.95 0.03 0.47
CA LYS A 209 -11.00 1.04 0.73
C LYS A 209 -12.15 0.46 1.54
N LEU A 210 -12.61 -0.72 1.18
CA LEU A 210 -13.73 -1.37 1.87
C LEU A 210 -13.34 -1.78 3.29
N ILE A 211 -12.12 -2.29 3.50
CA ILE A 211 -11.58 -2.58 4.83
C ILE A 211 -11.55 -1.28 5.65
N ALA A 212 -11.04 -0.18 5.07
CA ALA A 212 -10.99 1.13 5.74
C ALA A 212 -12.37 1.57 6.24
N SER A 213 -13.36 1.55 5.34
CA SER A 213 -14.73 1.96 5.64
C SER A 213 -15.38 1.10 6.72
N LYS A 214 -15.15 -0.23 6.68
CA LYS A 214 -15.66 -1.13 7.71
C LYS A 214 -14.95 -0.96 9.05
N MET A 215 -13.64 -0.69 9.04
CA MET A 215 -12.89 -0.39 10.27
C MET A 215 -13.40 0.91 10.90
N GLU A 216 -13.61 1.96 10.12
CA GLU A 216 -14.18 3.23 10.59
C GLU A 216 -15.58 3.04 11.19
N ALA A 217 -16.44 2.27 10.52
CA ALA A 217 -17.78 1.95 11.02
C ALA A 217 -17.78 1.09 12.29
N SER A 218 -16.89 0.09 12.38
CA SER A 218 -16.71 -0.74 13.58
C SER A 218 -16.26 0.11 14.77
N LEU A 219 -15.28 1.01 14.57
CA LEU A 219 -14.82 1.93 15.59
C LEU A 219 -15.89 2.93 16.04
N ALA A 220 -16.79 3.33 15.14
CA ALA A 220 -17.95 4.17 15.48
C ALA A 220 -19.05 3.41 16.25
N THR A 221 -19.03 2.07 16.23
CA THR A 221 -20.10 1.22 16.78
C THR A 221 -19.67 0.47 18.06
N GLU A 222 -18.38 0.28 18.32
CA GLU A 222 -17.91 -0.59 19.41
C GLU A 222 -17.22 0.13 20.58
N GLY A 223 -17.74 -0.17 21.77
CA GLY A 223 -17.09 -0.09 23.08
C GLY A 223 -16.93 -1.48 23.74
N ASP A 224 -16.89 -2.57 22.97
CA ASP A 224 -16.56 -3.91 23.49
C ASP A 224 -15.80 -4.76 22.45
N LEU A 225 -14.47 -4.71 22.50
CA LEU A 225 -13.56 -5.57 21.72
C LEU A 225 -13.38 -6.95 22.39
N SER A 226 -14.46 -7.55 22.89
CA SER A 226 -14.45 -8.90 23.48
C SER A 226 -14.33 -10.00 22.41
N ASP A 227 -14.21 -11.27 22.83
CA ASP A 227 -14.17 -12.44 21.94
C ASP A 227 -15.34 -12.49 20.94
N LYS A 228 -16.47 -11.84 21.27
CA LYS A 228 -17.63 -11.71 20.37
C LYS A 228 -17.37 -10.75 19.20
N GLY A 229 -16.66 -9.65 19.42
CA GLY A 229 -16.23 -8.73 18.35
C GLY A 229 -15.25 -9.39 17.38
N LEU A 230 -14.37 -10.28 17.88
CA LEU A 230 -13.42 -11.04 17.05
C LEU A 230 -14.13 -12.05 16.13
N VAL A 231 -15.19 -12.72 16.61
CA VAL A 231 -16.03 -13.60 15.77
C VAL A 231 -16.78 -12.79 14.70
N ALA A 232 -17.35 -11.63 15.07
CA ALA A 232 -18.01 -10.75 14.12
C ALA A 232 -17.07 -10.24 13.00
N LEU A 233 -15.80 -9.97 13.34
CA LEU A 233 -14.77 -9.60 12.37
C LEU A 233 -14.38 -10.75 11.43
N SER A 234 -14.37 -12.00 11.92
CA SER A 234 -14.13 -13.19 11.08
C SER A 234 -15.30 -13.46 10.12
N GLU A 235 -16.55 -13.36 10.60
CA GLU A 235 -17.74 -13.46 9.74
C GLU A 235 -17.80 -12.32 8.71
N ALA A 236 -17.24 -11.16 9.05
CA ALA A 236 -17.12 -10.06 8.12
C ALA A 236 -16.28 -10.41 6.89
N ASP A 237 -15.35 -11.37 6.93
CA ASP A 237 -14.51 -11.75 5.79
C ASP A 237 -15.31 -12.35 4.63
N THR A 238 -16.29 -13.20 4.94
CA THR A 238 -17.20 -13.74 3.91
C THR A 238 -18.12 -12.64 3.37
N SER A 239 -18.53 -11.73 4.25
CA SER A 239 -19.27 -10.51 3.88
C SER A 239 -18.42 -9.56 3.02
N MET A 240 -17.10 -9.52 3.18
CA MET A 240 -16.18 -8.69 2.40
C MET A 240 -16.05 -9.19 0.96
N ILE A 241 -15.92 -10.50 0.75
CA ILE A 241 -15.91 -11.08 -0.60
C ILE A 241 -17.23 -10.76 -1.31
N ALA A 242 -18.37 -10.92 -0.63
CA ALA A 242 -19.67 -10.59 -1.19
C ALA A 242 -19.83 -9.09 -1.51
N ALA A 243 -19.35 -8.21 -0.63
CA ALA A 243 -19.39 -6.77 -0.83
C ALA A 243 -18.48 -6.31 -1.97
N LEU A 244 -17.27 -6.87 -2.09
CA LEU A 244 -16.37 -6.61 -3.22
C LEU A 244 -16.94 -7.14 -4.52
N ALA A 245 -17.56 -8.32 -4.50
CA ALA A 245 -18.19 -8.87 -5.68
C ALA A 245 -19.37 -8.00 -6.17
N ARG A 246 -20.16 -7.45 -5.24
CA ARG A 246 -21.24 -6.49 -5.56
C ARG A 246 -20.71 -5.19 -6.14
N SER A 247 -19.69 -4.58 -5.52
CA SER A 247 -19.14 -3.31 -6.01
C SER A 247 -18.57 -3.42 -7.43
N ILE A 248 -17.99 -4.56 -7.79
CA ILE A 248 -17.55 -4.86 -9.17
C ILE A 248 -18.76 -5.02 -10.11
N ALA A 249 -19.80 -5.74 -9.69
CA ALA A 249 -20.97 -6.05 -10.51
C ALA A 249 -21.82 -4.81 -10.83
N GLU A 250 -21.98 -3.92 -9.85
CA GLU A 250 -22.84 -2.73 -9.87
C GLU A 250 -22.13 -1.48 -10.44
N LYS A 251 -20.80 -1.55 -10.66
CA LYS A 251 -19.96 -0.43 -11.11
C LYS A 251 -20.01 0.80 -10.19
N ASP A 252 -20.12 0.60 -8.88
CA ASP A 252 -20.07 1.71 -7.93
C ASP A 252 -18.67 2.36 -7.92
N GLU A 253 -18.59 3.62 -8.34
CA GLU A 253 -17.38 4.43 -8.17
C GLU A 253 -17.30 4.92 -6.72
N VAL A 254 -16.56 4.17 -5.89
CA VAL A 254 -16.20 4.62 -4.54
C VAL A 254 -15.12 5.70 -4.64
N ASN A 255 -15.56 6.96 -4.72
CA ASN A 255 -14.72 8.16 -4.72
C ASN A 255 -14.31 8.57 -3.30
N ILE A 256 -13.55 7.68 -2.64
CA ILE A 256 -12.91 7.95 -1.35
C ILE A 256 -11.41 7.99 -1.58
N ASP A 257 -10.74 9.04 -1.08
CA ASP A 257 -9.29 9.09 -1.00
C ASP A 257 -8.79 7.96 -0.08
N VAL A 258 -8.31 6.88 -0.70
CA VAL A 258 -7.86 5.64 -0.02
C VAL A 258 -6.94 5.98 1.13
N LYS A 259 -6.00 6.90 0.88
CA LYS A 259 -4.87 7.12 1.76
C LYS A 259 -5.34 7.76 3.05
N SER A 260 -6.11 8.86 2.96
CA SER A 260 -6.61 9.52 4.17
C SER A 260 -7.64 8.67 4.93
N ALA A 261 -8.53 7.96 4.23
CA ALA A 261 -9.50 7.07 4.87
C ALA A 261 -8.83 5.89 5.58
N TRP A 262 -7.87 5.22 4.93
CA TRP A 262 -7.09 4.13 5.51
C TRP A 262 -6.26 4.59 6.69
N THR A 263 -5.54 5.71 6.55
CA THR A 263 -4.72 6.26 7.63
C THR A 263 -5.58 6.60 8.84
N LYS A 264 -6.74 7.24 8.66
CA LYS A 264 -7.67 7.53 9.77
C LYS A 264 -8.19 6.27 10.45
N ALA A 265 -8.61 5.28 9.66
CA ALA A 265 -9.14 4.02 10.19
C ALA A 265 -8.06 3.23 10.98
N VAL A 266 -6.86 3.11 10.42
CA VAL A 266 -5.73 2.45 11.10
C VAL A 266 -5.28 3.25 12.32
N GLN A 267 -5.23 4.59 12.24
CA GLN A 267 -4.90 5.42 13.40
C GLN A 267 -5.90 5.21 14.52
N ALA A 268 -7.20 5.38 14.25
CA ALA A 268 -8.24 5.21 15.25
C ALA A 268 -8.22 3.79 15.86
N ASP A 269 -7.90 2.78 15.04
CA ASP A 269 -7.69 1.41 15.51
C ASP A 269 -6.49 1.27 16.47
N LEU A 270 -5.32 1.80 16.09
CA LEU A 270 -4.11 1.77 16.91
C LEU A 270 -4.28 2.62 18.20
N PHE A 271 -5.02 3.73 18.13
CA PHE A 271 -5.33 4.60 19.27
C PHE A 271 -6.28 3.92 20.27
N SER A 272 -7.34 3.24 19.79
CA SER A 272 -8.27 2.52 20.66
C SER A 272 -7.54 1.47 21.50
N ASP A 273 -6.55 0.80 20.91
CA ASP A 273 -5.69 -0.16 21.60
C ASP A 273 -4.71 0.53 22.57
N ALA A 274 -4.11 1.65 22.18
CA ALA A 274 -3.14 2.38 23.01
C ALA A 274 -3.78 3.00 24.26
N ILE A 275 -5.09 3.26 24.29
CA ILE A 275 -5.78 3.69 25.51
C ILE A 275 -5.80 2.57 26.58
N MET A 276 -5.59 1.30 26.17
CA MET A 276 -5.52 0.15 27.08
C MET A 276 -4.09 -0.17 27.60
N SER A 277 -3.04 0.49 27.13
CA SER A 277 -1.67 0.32 27.60
C SER A 277 -0.95 1.68 27.68
N GLU A 278 -0.33 2.01 28.80
CA GLU A 278 0.28 3.33 29.10
C GLU A 278 0.90 4.09 27.90
N THR A 279 0.75 5.41 27.93
CA THR A 279 1.09 6.42 26.90
C THR A 279 2.27 6.09 25.98
N HIS A 280 2.00 5.94 24.68
CA HIS A 280 2.99 5.88 23.61
C HIS A 280 2.86 7.08 22.65
N ASP A 281 3.98 7.71 22.28
CA ASP A 281 4.03 8.74 21.25
C ASP A 281 3.85 8.13 19.85
N ILE A 282 2.61 8.12 19.34
CA ILE A 282 2.32 7.70 17.97
C ILE A 282 2.78 8.81 17.02
N THR A 283 4.03 8.71 16.53
CA THR A 283 4.53 9.58 15.46
C THR A 283 4.18 8.97 14.10
N THR A 284 3.05 9.41 13.52
CA THR A 284 2.73 9.07 12.12
C THR A 284 3.59 9.91 11.18
N THR A 285 4.57 9.29 10.53
CA THR A 285 5.31 9.94 9.43
C THR A 285 4.69 9.53 8.11
N GLU A 286 3.89 10.40 7.50
CA GLU A 286 3.42 10.23 6.13
C GLU A 286 4.58 10.41 5.16
N THR A 287 5.14 9.31 4.63
CA THR A 287 6.01 9.38 3.45
C THR A 287 5.23 8.87 2.24
N THR A 288 4.67 9.80 1.47
CA THR A 288 4.09 9.48 0.16
C THR A 288 5.20 9.63 -0.88
N GLU A 289 5.55 8.55 -1.58
CA GLU A 289 6.34 8.65 -2.81
C GLU A 289 5.41 8.62 -4.03
N GLU A 290 4.61 9.67 -4.22
CA GLU A 290 4.00 9.92 -5.53
C GLU A 290 5.11 10.43 -6.46
N LYS A 291 5.74 9.52 -7.22
CA LYS A 291 6.70 9.87 -8.27
C LYS A 291 5.96 10.19 -9.57
N THR A 292 5.78 11.48 -9.86
CA THR A 292 5.30 11.94 -11.17
C THR A 292 6.49 12.08 -12.11
N VAL A 293 6.54 11.30 -13.20
CA VAL A 293 7.52 11.50 -14.28
C VAL A 293 6.99 12.57 -15.22
N VAL A 294 7.71 13.67 -15.38
CA VAL A 294 7.43 14.68 -16.40
C VAL A 294 8.45 14.53 -17.51
N GLU A 295 7.98 14.22 -18.71
CA GLU A 295 8.81 14.22 -19.92
C GLU A 295 8.77 15.62 -20.56
N THR A 296 9.94 16.25 -20.67
CA THR A 296 10.08 17.54 -21.35
C THR A 296 11.02 17.36 -22.53
N LYS A 297 10.58 17.77 -23.72
CA LYS A 297 11.39 17.77 -24.94
C LYS A 297 12.14 19.11 -25.00
N VAL A 298 13.46 19.08 -24.96
CA VAL A 298 14.33 20.26 -25.14
C VAL A 298 15.32 19.92 -26.23
N ASP A 299 15.30 20.67 -27.34
CA ASP A 299 16.26 20.61 -28.45
C ASP A 299 16.66 19.17 -28.84
N ASP A 300 15.66 18.40 -29.26
CA ASP A 300 15.72 16.97 -29.67
C ASP A 300 16.07 15.92 -28.62
N ARG A 301 16.22 16.30 -27.34
CA ARG A 301 16.40 15.36 -26.22
C ARG A 301 15.14 15.27 -25.37
N VAL A 302 14.73 14.03 -25.03
CA VAL A 302 13.67 13.77 -24.05
C VAL A 302 14.31 13.70 -22.67
N VAL A 303 14.08 14.72 -21.84
CA VAL A 303 14.51 14.72 -20.44
C VAL A 303 13.33 14.22 -19.60
N LYS A 304 13.52 13.08 -18.92
CA LYS A 304 12.56 12.55 -17.94
C LYS A 304 12.97 13.02 -16.55
N THR A 305 12.16 13.86 -15.92
CA THR A 305 12.40 14.31 -14.54
C THR A 305 11.34 13.71 -13.64
N LYS A 306 11.78 12.97 -12.61
CA LYS A 306 10.90 12.43 -11.57
C LYS A 306 10.69 13.51 -10.52
N PHE A 307 9.45 13.70 -10.11
CA PHE A 307 9.08 14.61 -9.03
C PHE A 307 8.38 13.82 -7.93
N LYS A 308 8.78 14.03 -6.67
CA LYS A 308 8.14 13.48 -5.48
C LYS A 308 7.30 14.56 -4.81
N VAL A 309 6.05 14.25 -4.47
CA VAL A 309 5.24 15.11 -3.59
C VAL A 309 5.83 15.06 -2.19
N VAL A 310 6.30 16.21 -1.70
CA VAL A 310 6.92 16.33 -0.37
C VAL A 310 5.98 16.94 0.67
N SER A 311 4.92 17.65 0.24
CA SER A 311 3.97 18.28 1.17
C SER A 311 2.67 18.70 0.49
N GLN A 312 1.56 18.73 1.24
CA GLN A 312 0.39 19.52 0.87
C GLN A 312 0.64 21.00 1.21
N VAL A 313 0.14 21.89 0.36
CA VAL A 313 0.27 23.34 0.54
C VAL A 313 -1.07 23.89 1.00
N LYS A 314 -1.09 24.48 2.19
CA LYS A 314 -2.23 25.24 2.70
C LYS A 314 -2.11 26.69 2.26
N VAL A 315 -3.22 27.30 1.89
CA VAL A 315 -3.28 28.73 1.56
C VAL A 315 -4.09 29.41 2.66
N GLU A 316 -3.41 30.16 3.52
CA GLU A 316 -4.02 30.91 4.64
C GLU A 316 -3.54 32.36 4.57
N ASN A 317 -4.45 33.33 4.72
CA ASN A 317 -4.13 34.76 4.67
C ASN A 317 -3.28 35.19 3.45
N ASN A 318 -3.58 34.60 2.28
CA ASN A 318 -2.86 34.82 1.02
C ASN A 318 -1.38 34.36 1.03
N LEU A 319 -0.99 33.52 1.99
CA LEU A 319 0.32 32.89 2.10
C LEU A 319 0.20 31.41 1.74
N ALA A 320 1.11 30.93 0.91
CA ALA A 320 1.26 29.49 0.67
C ALA A 320 2.19 28.91 1.73
N ILE A 321 1.69 27.93 2.50
CA ILE A 321 2.36 27.31 3.64
C ILE A 321 2.52 25.82 3.37
N PHE A 322 3.73 25.30 3.53
CA PHE A 322 4.03 23.87 3.34
C PHE A 322 5.12 23.40 4.30
N LYS A 323 5.16 22.09 4.58
CA LYS A 323 6.09 21.50 5.56
C LYS A 323 6.99 20.45 4.91
N ILE A 324 8.31 20.56 5.11
CA ILE A 324 9.31 19.59 4.62
C ILE A 324 10.26 19.29 5.77
N GLU A 325 10.52 18.00 6.04
CA GLU A 325 11.53 17.55 7.04
C GLU A 325 11.41 18.29 8.38
N ASN A 326 10.19 18.34 8.93
CA ASN A 326 9.82 19.06 10.15
C ASN A 326 9.88 20.60 10.13
N LYS A 327 10.32 21.24 9.05
CA LYS A 327 10.32 22.70 8.91
C LYS A 327 9.11 23.20 8.15
N VAL A 328 8.53 24.30 8.63
CA VAL A 328 7.43 25.01 7.95
C VAL A 328 8.01 26.12 7.09
N TYR A 329 7.53 26.19 5.85
CA TYR A 329 7.92 27.19 4.86
C TYR A 329 6.71 28.01 4.44
N GLN A 330 6.92 29.30 4.24
CA GLN A 330 5.90 30.25 3.82
C GLN A 330 6.40 31.05 2.62
N LEU A 331 5.56 31.19 1.59
CA LEU A 331 5.83 32.06 0.44
C LEU A 331 5.21 33.43 0.68
N LYS A 332 6.05 34.46 0.75
CA LYS A 332 5.62 35.85 0.94
C LYS A 332 6.52 36.79 0.16
N ASP A 333 5.94 37.69 -0.64
CA ASP A 333 6.66 38.78 -1.32
C ASP A 333 7.93 38.33 -2.09
N GLY A 334 7.87 37.21 -2.79
CA GLY A 334 9.01 36.64 -3.54
C GLY A 334 10.07 35.95 -2.68
N LYS A 335 9.87 35.87 -1.36
CA LYS A 335 10.76 35.24 -0.38
C LYS A 335 10.16 33.94 0.16
N VAL A 336 11.04 32.99 0.47
CA VAL A 336 10.69 31.78 1.23
C VAL A 336 11.12 31.98 2.67
N ILE A 337 10.18 31.92 3.60
CA ILE A 337 10.38 32.19 5.03
C ILE A 337 10.20 30.88 5.80
N SER A 338 11.11 30.59 6.74
CA SER A 338 11.00 29.48 7.68
C SER A 338 11.51 29.95 9.04
N GLU A 339 10.81 29.60 10.13
CA GLU A 339 11.18 30.01 11.51
C GLU A 339 11.45 31.53 11.64
N ASN A 340 10.61 32.35 11.00
CA ASN A 340 10.74 33.81 10.92
C ASN A 340 12.02 34.35 10.24
N LYS A 341 12.78 33.49 9.55
CA LYS A 341 13.96 33.87 8.77
C LYS A 341 13.73 33.66 7.28
N VAL A 342 14.30 34.54 6.45
CA VAL A 342 14.31 34.34 5.00
C VAL A 342 15.34 33.25 4.68
N VAL A 343 14.86 32.12 4.17
CA VAL A 343 15.68 30.95 3.84
C VAL A 343 15.85 30.74 2.34
N GLY A 344 15.11 31.51 1.52
CA GLY A 344 15.18 31.36 0.07
C GLY A 344 14.38 32.42 -0.69
N LYS A 345 14.31 32.24 -2.01
CA LYS A 345 13.51 33.07 -2.93
C LYS A 345 12.63 32.17 -3.79
N TYR A 346 11.46 32.67 -4.19
CA TYR A 346 10.62 31.99 -5.16
C TYR A 346 10.24 32.90 -6.32
N VAL A 347 10.03 32.29 -7.48
CA VAL A 347 9.53 32.97 -8.68
C VAL A 347 8.32 32.25 -9.23
N TRP A 348 7.31 33.00 -9.65
CA TRP A 348 6.17 32.45 -10.37
C TRP A 348 6.57 32.13 -11.81
N LYS A 349 6.21 30.93 -12.25
CA LYS A 349 6.31 30.50 -13.65
C LYS A 349 4.95 30.03 -14.13
N THR A 350 4.77 30.03 -15.44
CA THR A 350 3.59 29.48 -16.10
C THR A 350 4.01 28.27 -16.91
N SER A 351 3.29 27.16 -16.75
CA SER A 351 3.53 25.95 -17.54
C SER A 351 3.12 26.20 -18.99
N ALA A 352 4.05 26.08 -19.93
CA ALA A 352 3.76 26.23 -21.36
C ALA A 352 2.72 25.20 -21.88
N LYS A 353 2.65 24.02 -21.25
CA LYS A 353 1.74 22.93 -21.66
C LYS A 353 0.33 23.06 -21.10
N THR A 354 0.17 23.68 -19.93
CA THR A 354 -1.11 23.69 -19.20
C THR A 354 -1.66 25.10 -18.92
N GLY A 355 -0.86 26.15 -19.17
CA GLY A 355 -1.20 27.54 -18.82
C GLY A 355 -1.28 27.82 -17.31
N LYS A 356 -1.07 26.81 -16.45
CA LYS A 356 -1.20 26.96 -14.99
C LYS A 356 0.06 27.59 -14.39
N LYS A 357 -0.15 28.49 -13.42
CA LYS A 357 0.92 29.09 -12.63
C LYS A 357 1.41 28.15 -11.53
N PHE A 358 2.71 28.15 -11.28
CA PHE A 358 3.37 27.45 -10.18
C PHE A 358 4.57 28.28 -9.70
N ALA A 359 4.94 28.14 -8.44
CA ALA A 359 6.11 28.79 -7.86
C ALA A 359 7.31 27.85 -7.86
N VAL A 360 8.47 28.34 -8.27
CA VAL A 360 9.76 27.64 -8.13
C VAL A 360 10.51 28.27 -6.97
N CYS A 361 10.65 27.50 -5.89
CA CYS A 361 11.27 27.91 -4.64
C CYS A 361 12.70 27.40 -4.58
N LYS A 362 13.67 28.31 -4.53
CA LYS A 362 15.08 27.99 -4.32
C LYS A 362 15.38 28.06 -2.82
N LEU A 363 15.62 26.89 -2.22
CA LEU A 363 16.11 26.71 -0.86
C LEU A 363 17.62 26.44 -0.89
N PRO A 364 18.34 26.51 0.25
CA PRO A 364 19.80 26.39 0.27
C PRO A 364 20.32 25.07 -0.33
N ASN A 365 19.63 23.95 -0.08
CA ASN A 365 20.09 22.62 -0.47
C ASN A 365 19.17 21.91 -1.48
N LYS A 366 18.07 22.55 -1.92
CA LYS A 366 17.05 21.91 -2.77
C LYS A 366 16.19 22.91 -3.52
N ILE A 367 15.50 22.42 -4.56
CA ILE A 367 14.50 23.18 -5.32
C ILE A 367 13.14 22.55 -5.10
N VAL A 368 12.17 23.37 -4.70
CA VAL A 368 10.79 22.94 -4.44
C VAL A 368 9.84 23.64 -5.39
N TYR A 369 8.96 22.89 -6.03
CA TYR A 369 7.93 23.39 -6.95
C TYR A 369 6.59 23.38 -6.25
N VAL A 370 5.95 24.54 -6.11
CA VAL A 370 4.65 24.70 -5.44
C VAL A 370 3.59 25.03 -6.46
N GLY A 371 2.58 24.18 -6.59
CA GLY A 371 1.55 24.38 -7.63
C GLY A 371 0.31 23.50 -7.43
N LYS A 372 -0.68 23.69 -8.31
CA LYS A 372 -1.94 22.94 -8.25
C LYS A 372 -1.75 21.56 -8.90
N HIS A 373 -1.95 20.50 -8.11
CA HIS A 373 -1.90 19.11 -8.56
C HIS A 373 -2.95 18.86 -9.65
N ARG A 374 -2.57 18.11 -10.69
CA ARG A 374 -3.39 17.97 -11.91
C ARG A 374 -4.64 17.13 -11.68
N GLN A 375 -4.51 16.04 -10.91
CA GLN A 375 -5.60 15.08 -10.69
C GLN A 375 -6.50 15.48 -9.52
N THR A 376 -5.89 15.85 -8.39
CA THR A 376 -6.64 16.17 -7.15
C THR A 376 -7.07 17.62 -7.06
N GLY A 377 -6.48 18.52 -7.87
CA GLY A 377 -6.77 19.96 -7.80
C GLY A 377 -6.27 20.65 -6.53
N GLN A 378 -5.64 19.94 -5.60
CA GLN A 378 -5.05 20.52 -4.38
C GLN A 378 -3.71 21.18 -4.67
N PHE A 379 -3.29 22.15 -3.85
CA PHE A 379 -1.93 22.69 -3.94
C PHE A 379 -0.94 21.75 -3.25
N VAL A 380 0.17 21.47 -3.92
CA VAL A 380 1.21 20.55 -3.44
C VAL A 380 2.60 21.16 -3.66
N ALA A 381 3.54 20.76 -2.82
CA ALA A 381 4.97 21.01 -2.96
C ALA A 381 5.65 19.75 -3.50
N LEU A 382 6.44 19.90 -4.55
CA LEU A 382 7.16 18.82 -5.24
C LEU A 382 8.67 19.05 -5.18
N GLU A 383 9.45 18.00 -5.02
CA GLU A 383 10.91 17.99 -5.13
C GLU A 383 11.33 17.09 -6.30
N ILE A 384 12.44 17.38 -6.96
CA ILE A 384 12.99 16.47 -7.98
C ILE A 384 13.55 15.24 -7.26
N ALA A 385 13.13 14.05 -7.68
CA ALA A 385 13.49 12.76 -7.09
C ALA A 385 14.63 12.07 -7.83
#